data_AF-A0A7D9LVN2-F1
#
_entry.id   AF-A0A7D9LVN2-F1
#
_cell.length_a   1.000
_cell.length_b   1.000
_cell.length_c   1.000
_cell.angle_alpha   90.00
_cell.angle_beta   90.00
_cell.angle_gamma   90.00
#
_symmetry.space_group_name_H-M   'P 1'
#
loop_
_entity.id
_entity.type
_entity.pdbx_description
1 polymer ?
#
loop_
_entity_poly.entity_id
_entity_poly.type
_entity_poly.pdbx_seq_one_letter_code
_entity_poly.pdbx_strand_id
1 'polypeptide(L)'
;RSKSVTLITSESLKERQKILKNLKDKRKTLVDGRHQFLFTKIADAIGVDATTAEDFILGDQKFDDIEEFFKVDGSRAILFLYQESAINRPDLSGQAANSPKKLFIADRANEHVNGVCLFFLRTNPKAVSVSNVGQEVNFMMLDATDGRLLEGFEKLLGRIMVPALRNQKQWGQMSNQQSSIQEFLENLEKFVNILSGAKNNMDGRVKLGEHGLKELLDGLNTPADYLAAAKSPETVDKLEGLVVLWAKEIELVLAKSEQLRKEADDIGPAAELDHWKQRMAKFNSLLDEIKSRHCKAAIGVLHAAKSKSLKHWKDLDSRITDAANEAKDNVKYLYTLDKFFGPLVKCSPTEMTEYVPSLMNSIRMIHTISQYYNTSERMTSLFVKVTNQMISTCKAYINKGVSRIWDLPRETLSSRLQEAVKLNEVYQTAFHRTKNKLKETQSERQFEFSENYIFGKFDAFCKRLEKLDDMLIAMENLSGLQKIKIEGIETIVVRYQTMVATVKKKTYDLLDHRKGEFDTDYEEFKQSVEALKEQLQLFVDSWFEKSLS
;
A
#
# COMPACT_ATOMS: atom_id res chain seq x y z
N ARG A 1 -36.32 -32.90 27.14
CA ARG A 1 -35.13 -33.28 27.94
C ARG A 1 -34.88 -32.16 28.96
N SER A 2 -35.07 -32.47 30.23
CA SER A 2 -34.91 -31.56 31.37
C SER A 2 -33.50 -30.95 31.39
N LYS A 3 -33.39 -29.62 31.40
CA LYS A 3 -32.14 -28.91 31.69
C LYS A 3 -31.99 -28.90 33.21
N SER A 4 -31.13 -29.78 33.74
CA SER A 4 -30.63 -29.68 35.12
C SER A 4 -29.80 -28.39 35.23
N VAL A 5 -30.42 -27.30 35.67
CA VAL A 5 -29.71 -26.11 36.13
C VAL A 5 -29.18 -26.46 37.53
N THR A 6 -27.92 -26.87 37.59
CA THR A 6 -27.22 -27.07 38.87
C THR A 6 -27.10 -25.72 39.55
N LEU A 7 -28.01 -25.43 40.49
CA LEU A 7 -27.92 -24.29 41.40
C LEU A 7 -26.64 -24.44 42.23
N ILE A 8 -25.60 -23.71 41.85
CA ILE A 8 -24.37 -23.59 42.64
C ILE A 8 -24.76 -22.91 43.95
N THR A 9 -24.75 -23.64 45.06
CA THR A 9 -25.10 -23.13 46.39
C THR A 9 -24.12 -22.04 46.82
N SER A 10 -24.57 -21.05 47.60
CA SER A 10 -23.74 -19.95 48.11
C SER A 10 -22.54 -20.45 48.94
N GLU A 11 -22.65 -21.64 49.56
CA GLU A 11 -21.56 -22.33 50.24
C GLU A 11 -20.51 -22.88 49.27
N SER A 12 -20.93 -23.49 48.15
CA SER A 12 -19.99 -23.98 47.12
C SER A 12 -19.20 -22.86 46.44
N LEU A 13 -19.79 -21.65 46.33
CA LEU A 13 -19.07 -20.45 45.87
C LEU A 13 -18.02 -19.98 46.89
N LYS A 14 -18.36 -19.96 48.19
CA LYS A 14 -17.43 -19.59 49.27
C LYS A 14 -16.28 -20.58 49.40
N GLU A 15 -16.57 -21.88 49.28
CA GLU A 15 -15.56 -22.93 49.34
C GLU A 15 -14.62 -22.86 48.12
N ARG A 16 -15.17 -22.63 46.93
CA ARG A 16 -14.39 -22.40 45.71
C ARG A 16 -13.50 -21.16 45.82
N GLN A 17 -14.00 -20.05 46.37
CA GLN A 17 -13.20 -18.84 46.63
C GLN A 17 -12.06 -19.12 47.63
N LYS A 18 -12.30 -19.92 48.67
CA LYS A 18 -11.29 -20.31 49.65
C LYS A 18 -10.17 -21.16 49.04
N ILE A 19 -10.52 -22.14 48.19
CA ILE A 19 -9.56 -22.97 47.45
C ILE A 19 -8.69 -22.10 46.54
N LEU A 20 -9.32 -21.17 45.81
CA LEU A 20 -8.62 -20.28 44.88
C LEU A 20 -7.70 -19.28 45.60
N LYS A 21 -8.12 -18.76 46.76
CA LYS A 21 -7.26 -17.91 47.61
C LYS A 21 -6.03 -18.66 48.11
N ASN A 22 -6.21 -19.87 48.63
CA ASN A 22 -5.08 -20.71 49.07
C ASN A 22 -4.11 -21.04 47.93
N LEU A 23 -4.63 -21.24 46.71
CA LEU A 23 -3.82 -21.52 45.53
C LEU A 23 -3.02 -20.29 45.08
N LYS A 24 -3.61 -19.10 45.15
CA LYS A 24 -2.94 -17.82 44.91
C LYS A 24 -1.82 -17.56 45.92
N ASP A 25 -2.09 -17.79 47.22
CA ASP A 25 -1.10 -17.63 48.28
C ASP A 25 0.09 -18.58 48.09
N LYS A 26 -0.15 -19.83 47.68
CA LYS A 26 0.91 -20.78 47.30
C LYS A 26 1.73 -20.25 46.12
N ARG A 27 1.09 -19.80 45.03
CA ARG A 27 1.80 -19.28 43.86
C ARG A 27 2.63 -18.04 44.18
N LYS A 28 2.15 -17.19 45.10
CA LYS A 28 2.89 -16.02 45.57
C LYS A 28 4.24 -16.40 46.21
N THR A 29 4.34 -17.58 46.82
CA THR A 29 5.62 -18.09 47.35
C THR A 29 6.59 -18.57 46.27
N LEU A 30 6.12 -18.84 45.05
CA LEU A 30 6.92 -19.26 43.90
C LEU A 30 7.43 -18.06 43.07
N VAL A 31 6.82 -16.89 43.23
CA VAL A 31 7.20 -15.67 42.52
C VAL A 31 8.61 -15.25 42.93
N ASP A 32 9.48 -15.18 41.93
CA ASP A 32 10.86 -14.69 42.07
C ASP A 32 11.13 -13.52 41.10
N GLY A 33 12.38 -13.08 40.99
CA GLY A 33 12.76 -11.97 40.11
C GLY A 33 12.42 -12.18 38.62
N ARG A 34 12.28 -13.43 38.15
CA ARG A 34 11.90 -13.71 36.75
C ARG A 34 10.41 -13.44 36.53
N HIS A 35 9.58 -13.82 37.49
CA HIS A 35 8.15 -13.53 37.49
C HIS A 35 7.89 -12.04 37.57
N GLN A 36 8.57 -11.36 38.49
CA GLN A 36 8.48 -9.90 38.64
C GLN A 36 8.86 -9.18 37.34
N PHE A 37 9.90 -9.64 36.63
CA PHE A 37 10.25 -9.08 35.33
C PHE A 37 9.10 -9.17 34.32
N LEU A 38 8.45 -10.34 34.18
CA LEU A 38 7.28 -10.52 33.31
C LEU A 38 6.13 -9.59 33.73
N PHE A 39 5.80 -9.56 35.02
CA PHE A 39 4.66 -8.82 35.55
C PHE A 39 4.83 -7.32 35.39
N THR A 40 6.03 -6.79 35.67
CA THR A 40 6.34 -5.37 35.44
C THR A 40 6.23 -5.00 33.97
N LYS A 41 6.77 -5.82 33.05
CA LYS A 41 6.66 -5.55 31.61
C LYS A 41 5.21 -5.58 31.11
N ILE A 42 4.41 -6.52 31.62
CA ILE A 42 2.98 -6.59 31.30
C ILE A 42 2.26 -5.35 31.84
N ALA A 43 2.50 -4.99 33.10
CA ALA A 43 1.87 -3.85 33.77
C ALA A 43 2.16 -2.53 33.05
N ASP A 44 3.43 -2.27 32.74
CA ASP A 44 3.89 -1.11 31.98
C ASP A 44 3.20 -1.02 30.61
N ALA A 45 3.04 -2.16 29.92
CA ALA A 45 2.49 -2.21 28.58
C ALA A 45 0.98 -1.95 28.51
N ILE A 46 0.22 -2.40 29.53
CA ILE A 46 -1.24 -2.20 29.57
C ILE A 46 -1.66 -1.01 30.45
N GLY A 47 -0.71 -0.33 31.08
CA GLY A 47 -0.95 0.86 31.89
C GLY A 47 -1.64 0.58 33.23
N VAL A 48 -1.38 -0.59 33.84
CA VAL A 48 -1.87 -0.93 35.19
C VAL A 48 -0.70 -1.00 36.16
N ASP A 49 -0.98 -1.00 37.46
CA ASP A 49 0.03 -1.23 38.48
C ASP A 49 0.51 -2.70 38.48
N ALA A 50 1.79 -2.90 38.82
CA ALA A 50 2.40 -4.23 38.85
C ALA A 50 1.67 -5.20 39.80
N THR A 51 1.11 -4.68 40.91
CA THR A 51 0.32 -5.47 41.87
C THR A 51 -0.97 -5.98 41.25
N THR A 52 -1.68 -5.19 40.44
CA THR A 52 -2.85 -5.65 39.69
C THR A 52 -2.49 -6.70 38.64
N ALA A 53 -1.40 -6.50 37.88
CA ALA A 53 -0.96 -7.50 36.89
C ALA A 53 -0.56 -8.84 37.55
N GLU A 54 0.19 -8.79 38.64
CA GLU A 54 0.53 -9.96 39.46
C GLU A 54 -0.74 -10.67 39.94
N ASP A 55 -1.71 -9.91 40.45
CA ASP A 55 -2.95 -10.42 41.00
C ASP A 55 -3.79 -11.20 39.97
N PHE A 56 -3.88 -10.69 38.73
CA PHE A 56 -4.51 -11.37 37.60
C PHE A 56 -3.80 -12.68 37.24
N ILE A 57 -2.47 -12.62 37.08
CA ILE A 57 -1.69 -13.76 36.58
C ILE A 57 -1.64 -14.90 37.62
N LEU A 58 -1.48 -14.58 38.90
CA LEU A 58 -1.51 -15.58 39.97
C LEU A 58 -2.87 -16.30 40.07
N GLY A 59 -3.95 -15.63 39.68
CA GLY A 59 -5.30 -16.19 39.60
C GLY A 59 -5.56 -17.08 38.38
N ASP A 60 -4.68 -17.06 37.37
CA ASP A 60 -4.91 -17.77 36.11
C ASP A 60 -4.65 -19.27 36.23
N GLN A 61 -5.51 -20.11 35.64
CA GLN A 61 -5.36 -21.56 35.71
C GLN A 61 -4.05 -22.05 35.08
N LYS A 62 -3.53 -21.34 34.09
CA LYS A 62 -2.32 -21.67 33.33
C LYS A 62 -1.04 -21.05 33.89
N PHE A 63 -1.05 -20.57 35.13
CA PHE A 63 0.14 -19.99 35.77
C PHE A 63 1.39 -20.88 35.64
N ASP A 64 1.22 -22.20 35.74
CA ASP A 64 2.32 -23.16 35.70
C ASP A 64 3.04 -23.20 34.34
N ASP A 65 2.43 -22.67 33.27
CA ASP A 65 3.06 -22.50 31.95
C ASP A 65 4.24 -21.51 32.00
N ILE A 66 4.26 -20.59 32.98
CA ILE A 66 5.39 -19.67 33.21
C ILE A 66 6.64 -20.46 33.61
N GLU A 67 6.51 -21.48 34.47
CA GLU A 67 7.63 -22.32 34.86
C GLU A 67 8.14 -23.15 33.68
N GLU A 68 7.23 -23.62 32.82
CA GLU A 68 7.62 -24.31 31.59
C GLU A 68 8.37 -23.39 30.62
N PHE A 69 8.04 -22.10 30.59
CA PHE A 69 8.81 -21.11 29.82
C PHE A 69 10.22 -20.88 30.38
N PHE A 70 10.45 -21.11 31.68
CA PHE A 70 11.76 -20.90 32.30
C PHE A 70 12.71 -22.10 32.24
N LYS A 71 12.22 -23.32 32.08
CA LYS A 71 13.07 -24.54 32.08
C LYS A 71 14.01 -24.63 30.88
N VAL A 72 15.08 -25.43 31.02
CA VAL A 72 15.90 -25.87 29.88
C VAL A 72 15.00 -26.60 28.88
N ASP A 73 15.13 -26.27 27.60
CA ASP A 73 14.33 -26.83 26.49
C ASP A 73 12.81 -26.69 26.60
N GLY A 74 12.30 -25.97 27.60
CA GLY A 74 10.90 -25.60 27.74
C GLY A 74 10.35 -24.66 26.66
N SER A 75 9.17 -24.10 26.91
CA SER A 75 8.44 -23.30 25.91
C SER A 75 9.25 -22.10 25.39
N ARG A 76 9.31 -21.92 24.05
CA ARG A 76 10.00 -20.78 23.43
C ARG A 76 9.23 -19.46 23.49
N ALA A 77 7.93 -19.54 23.80
CA ALA A 77 7.09 -18.36 23.93
C ALA A 77 6.02 -18.55 24.99
N ILE A 78 5.64 -17.48 25.64
CA ILE A 78 4.46 -17.41 26.51
C ILE A 78 3.66 -16.16 26.14
N LEU A 79 2.34 -16.32 26.06
CA LEU A 79 1.42 -15.30 25.57
C LEU A 79 0.43 -14.94 26.67
N PHE A 80 0.12 -13.66 26.79
CA PHE A 80 -0.87 -13.10 27.69
C PHE A 80 -1.81 -12.21 26.86
N LEU A 81 -3.11 -12.29 27.16
CA LEU A 81 -4.13 -11.46 26.53
C LEU A 81 -4.74 -10.53 27.57
N TYR A 82 -4.91 -9.27 27.18
CA TYR A 82 -5.64 -8.26 27.93
C TYR A 82 -6.82 -7.76 27.10
N GLN A 83 -7.99 -8.36 27.33
CA GLN A 83 -9.20 -8.11 26.54
C GLN A 83 -10.48 -8.43 27.31
N GLU A 84 -11.64 -8.03 26.78
CA GLU A 84 -12.93 -8.46 27.33
C GLU A 84 -13.10 -9.97 27.17
N SER A 85 -13.34 -10.67 28.27
CA SER A 85 -13.48 -12.13 28.26
C SER A 85 -14.94 -12.52 28.48
N ALA A 86 -15.54 -13.22 27.50
CA ALA A 86 -16.85 -13.86 27.65
C ALA A 86 -16.78 -15.11 28.56
N ILE A 87 -15.58 -15.57 28.89
CA ILE A 87 -15.37 -16.72 29.77
C ILE A 87 -15.59 -16.22 31.20
N ASN A 88 -16.54 -16.83 31.92
CA ASN A 88 -16.66 -16.76 33.38
C ASN A 88 -15.41 -17.39 34.03
N ARG A 89 -14.23 -16.81 33.80
CA ARG A 89 -13.04 -17.10 34.62
C ARG A 89 -13.33 -16.42 35.97
N PRO A 90 -13.35 -17.17 37.08
CA PRO A 90 -13.63 -16.59 38.39
C PRO A 90 -12.63 -15.46 38.64
N ASP A 91 -13.14 -14.24 38.74
CA ASP A 91 -12.35 -13.05 39.00
C ASP A 91 -11.98 -13.05 40.48
N LEU A 92 -10.68 -13.13 40.77
CA LEU A 92 -10.15 -13.23 42.13
C LEU A 92 -9.31 -12.01 42.49
N SER A 93 -9.45 -10.94 41.71
CA SER A 93 -8.79 -9.69 41.97
C SER A 93 -9.64 -8.82 42.87
N GLY A 94 -9.06 -8.40 44.00
CA GLY A 94 -9.74 -7.56 44.98
C GLY A 94 -10.05 -6.14 44.47
N GLN A 95 -9.42 -5.71 43.37
CA GLN A 95 -9.58 -4.38 42.79
C GLN A 95 -10.01 -4.37 41.32
N ALA A 96 -9.95 -5.50 40.58
CA ALA A 96 -10.31 -5.54 39.15
C ALA A 96 -11.67 -6.19 38.85
N ALA A 97 -12.45 -6.54 39.88
CA ALA A 97 -13.81 -7.06 39.74
C ALA A 97 -14.78 -6.14 38.96
N ASN A 98 -14.42 -4.86 38.77
CA ASN A 98 -15.21 -3.86 38.04
C ASN A 98 -14.65 -3.50 36.64
N SER A 99 -13.52 -4.08 36.21
CA SER A 99 -12.97 -3.81 34.87
C SER A 99 -13.55 -4.79 33.84
N PRO A 100 -14.09 -4.31 32.70
CA PRO A 100 -14.57 -5.20 31.63
C PRO A 100 -13.43 -5.98 30.96
N LYS A 101 -12.18 -5.48 31.02
CA LYS A 101 -10.99 -6.12 30.44
C LYS A 101 -10.23 -6.92 31.48
N LYS A 102 -9.83 -8.15 31.14
CA LYS A 102 -9.10 -9.07 32.02
C LYS A 102 -7.78 -9.50 31.38
N LEU A 103 -6.76 -9.67 32.23
CA LEU A 103 -5.46 -10.20 31.86
C LEU A 103 -5.41 -11.71 32.16
N PHE A 104 -5.03 -12.53 31.17
CA PHE A 104 -4.93 -13.99 31.33
C PHE A 104 -3.86 -14.60 30.41
N ILE A 105 -3.40 -15.81 30.74
CA ILE A 105 -2.43 -16.55 29.93
C ILE A 105 -3.17 -17.24 28.78
N ALA A 106 -2.68 -17.02 27.55
CA ALA A 106 -3.39 -17.37 26.33
C ALA A 106 -3.27 -18.85 25.96
N ASP A 107 -4.33 -19.42 25.39
CA ASP A 107 -4.24 -20.67 24.64
C ASP A 107 -3.92 -20.40 23.16
N ARG A 108 -2.80 -20.92 22.67
CA ARG A 108 -2.38 -20.73 21.28
C ARG A 108 -3.34 -21.33 20.25
N ALA A 109 -4.22 -22.27 20.65
CA ALA A 109 -5.09 -22.98 19.71
C ALA A 109 -6.54 -22.45 19.64
N ASN A 110 -7.04 -21.79 20.70
CA ASN A 110 -8.50 -21.66 20.90
C ASN A 110 -9.00 -20.23 21.22
N GLU A 111 -8.13 -19.22 21.27
CA GLU A 111 -8.53 -17.86 21.69
C GLU A 111 -8.37 -16.82 20.57
N HIS A 112 -9.45 -16.07 20.30
CA HIS A 112 -9.43 -14.94 19.39
C HIS A 112 -8.82 -13.71 20.06
N VAL A 113 -7.91 -13.03 19.36
CA VAL A 113 -7.22 -11.83 19.86
C VAL A 113 -8.02 -10.60 19.45
N ASN A 114 -8.70 -9.98 20.42
CA ASN A 114 -9.56 -8.80 20.23
C ASN A 114 -9.13 -7.60 21.08
N GLY A 115 -8.09 -7.73 21.90
CA GLY A 115 -7.49 -6.65 22.68
C GLY A 115 -5.97 -6.66 22.57
N VAL A 116 -5.27 -6.45 23.68
CA VAL A 116 -3.81 -6.40 23.68
C VAL A 116 -3.23 -7.80 23.86
N CYS A 117 -2.38 -8.22 22.93
CA CYS A 117 -1.59 -9.43 23.01
C CYS A 117 -0.17 -9.10 23.42
N LEU A 118 0.28 -9.71 24.51
CA LEU A 118 1.58 -9.52 25.12
C LEU A 118 2.30 -10.85 25.07
N PHE A 119 3.51 -10.89 24.53
CA PHE A 119 4.21 -12.17 24.44
C PHE A 119 5.70 -12.01 24.66
N PHE A 120 6.24 -13.04 25.31
CA PHE A 120 7.64 -13.14 25.65
C PHE A 120 8.23 -14.28 24.82
N LEU A 121 9.33 -13.99 24.13
CA LEU A 121 10.05 -14.94 23.29
C LEU A 121 11.45 -15.17 23.85
N ARG A 122 11.91 -16.41 23.83
CA ARG A 122 13.33 -16.75 24.05
C ARG A 122 13.89 -17.46 22.82
N THR A 123 15.09 -17.08 22.43
CA THR A 123 15.75 -17.59 21.22
C THR A 123 16.71 -18.75 21.51
N ASN A 124 17.12 -18.92 22.77
CA ASN A 124 18.04 -19.99 23.19
C ASN A 124 17.29 -21.08 24.01
N PRO A 125 17.84 -22.32 24.07
CA PRO A 125 17.27 -23.44 24.82
C PRO A 125 17.65 -23.50 26.32
N LYS A 126 18.52 -22.62 26.80
CA LYS A 126 18.98 -22.55 28.19
C LYS A 126 17.84 -22.16 29.13
N ALA A 127 18.00 -22.51 30.40
CA ALA A 127 17.09 -22.06 31.45
C ALA A 127 17.11 -20.53 31.58
N VAL A 128 15.93 -19.95 31.81
CA VAL A 128 15.77 -18.54 32.18
C VAL A 128 15.98 -18.43 33.69
N SER A 129 17.04 -17.72 34.07
CA SER A 129 17.41 -17.40 35.44
C SER A 129 17.13 -15.92 35.73
N VAL A 130 17.13 -15.54 37.02
CA VAL A 130 17.01 -14.14 37.45
C VAL A 130 18.12 -13.26 36.82
N SER A 131 19.32 -13.83 36.60
CA SER A 131 20.46 -13.10 36.06
C SER A 131 20.42 -12.91 34.54
N ASN A 132 19.69 -13.75 33.79
CA ASN A 132 19.67 -13.71 32.32
C ASN A 132 18.33 -13.28 31.72
N VAL A 133 17.24 -13.20 32.51
CA VAL A 133 15.88 -12.94 32.01
C VAL A 133 15.81 -11.66 31.17
N GLY A 134 16.48 -10.58 31.57
CA GLY A 134 16.49 -9.32 30.82
C GLY A 134 17.28 -9.34 29.51
N GLN A 135 18.15 -10.33 29.30
CA GLN A 135 18.97 -10.47 28.08
C GLN A 135 18.41 -11.52 27.13
N GLU A 136 17.87 -12.61 27.65
CA GLU A 136 17.43 -13.79 26.88
C GLU A 136 15.94 -13.74 26.52
N VAL A 137 15.14 -12.96 27.25
CA VAL A 137 13.70 -12.85 27.03
C VAL A 137 13.37 -11.53 26.32
N ASN A 138 12.83 -11.66 25.11
CA ASN A 138 12.34 -10.55 24.32
C ASN A 138 10.84 -10.36 24.59
N PHE A 139 10.45 -9.14 24.95
CA PHE A 139 9.06 -8.77 25.17
C PHE A 139 8.53 -8.01 23.94
N MET A 140 7.35 -8.42 23.45
CA MET A 140 6.62 -7.71 22.41
C MET A 140 5.15 -7.57 22.77
N MET A 141 4.56 -6.48 22.28
CA MET A 141 3.14 -6.15 22.41
C MET A 141 2.54 -5.92 21.04
N LEU A 142 1.37 -6.50 20.79
CA LEU A 142 0.53 -6.25 19.64
C LEU A 142 -0.85 -5.84 20.11
N ASP A 143 -1.29 -4.65 19.72
CA ASP A 143 -2.64 -4.19 19.99
C ASP A 143 -3.56 -4.59 18.83
N ALA A 144 -4.50 -5.50 19.11
CA ALA A 144 -5.53 -5.93 18.18
C ALA A 144 -6.90 -5.29 18.47
N THR A 145 -6.96 -4.31 19.38
CA THR A 145 -8.20 -3.57 19.69
C THR A 145 -8.81 -3.01 18.40
N ASP A 146 -10.13 -3.11 18.27
CA ASP A 146 -10.88 -2.71 17.07
C ASP A 146 -10.45 -3.44 15.78
N GLY A 147 -9.82 -4.61 15.88
CA GLY A 147 -9.37 -5.40 14.73
C GLY A 147 -8.09 -4.86 14.06
N ARG A 148 -7.32 -4.02 14.76
CA ARG A 148 -6.13 -3.34 14.21
C ARG A 148 -4.85 -4.17 14.18
N LEU A 149 -4.94 -5.49 14.37
CA LEU A 149 -3.78 -6.38 14.35
C LEU A 149 -2.96 -6.26 13.05
N LEU A 150 -3.64 -6.21 11.91
CA LEU A 150 -3.02 -6.02 10.59
C LEU A 150 -2.29 -4.68 10.48
N GLU A 151 -2.86 -3.61 11.05
CA GLU A 151 -2.20 -2.30 11.11
C GLU A 151 -0.95 -2.33 11.99
N GLY A 152 -1.00 -3.01 13.14
CA GLY A 152 0.17 -3.19 13.99
C GLY A 152 1.30 -3.92 13.27
N PHE A 153 0.95 -4.97 12.52
CA PHE A 153 1.93 -5.77 11.76
C PHE A 153 2.51 -5.00 10.56
N GLU A 154 1.68 -4.26 9.82
CA GLU A 154 2.11 -3.36 8.74
C GLU A 154 3.11 -2.32 9.26
N LYS A 155 2.79 -1.65 10.38
CA LYS A 155 3.68 -0.66 10.99
C LYS A 155 5.00 -1.27 11.48
N LEU A 156 4.95 -2.43 12.13
CA LEU A 156 6.15 -3.12 12.60
C LEU A 156 7.09 -3.46 11.43
N LEU A 157 6.54 -4.08 10.38
CA LEU A 157 7.33 -4.46 9.22
C LEU A 157 7.82 -3.23 8.44
N GLY A 158 6.93 -2.30 8.11
CA GLY A 158 7.24 -1.15 7.26
C GLY A 158 8.11 -0.08 7.92
N ARG A 159 7.89 0.21 9.22
CA ARG A 159 8.59 1.31 9.91
C ARG A 159 9.85 0.86 10.65
N ILE A 160 9.92 -0.39 11.09
CA ILE A 160 11.01 -0.88 11.93
C ILE A 160 11.83 -1.93 11.17
N MET A 161 11.20 -3.03 10.75
CA MET A 161 11.95 -4.18 10.23
C MET A 161 12.57 -3.93 8.85
N VAL A 162 11.81 -3.36 7.90
CA VAL A 162 12.33 -3.06 6.55
C VAL A 162 13.49 -2.07 6.60
N PRO A 163 13.42 -0.92 7.31
CA PRO A 163 14.55 -0.03 7.46
C PRO A 163 15.76 -0.67 8.17
N ALA A 164 15.51 -1.47 9.21
CA ALA A 164 16.58 -2.18 9.92
C ALA A 164 17.30 -3.18 9.01
N LEU A 165 16.55 -3.97 8.23
CA LEU A 165 17.11 -4.93 7.27
C LEU A 165 17.85 -4.22 6.12
N ARG A 166 17.36 -3.07 5.63
CA ARG A 166 18.06 -2.27 4.61
C ARG A 166 19.42 -1.78 5.08
N ASN A 167 19.56 -1.48 6.38
CA ASN A 167 20.82 -1.05 6.98
C ASN A 167 21.71 -2.21 7.44
N GLN A 168 21.24 -3.46 7.32
CA GLN A 168 22.01 -4.64 7.71
C GLN A 168 23.17 -4.86 6.74
N LYS A 169 24.39 -4.84 7.26
CA LYS A 169 25.61 -5.09 6.48
C LYS A 169 26.03 -6.56 6.45
N GLN A 170 25.70 -7.31 7.49
CA GLN A 170 26.09 -8.72 7.64
C GLN A 170 24.90 -9.63 7.33
N TRP A 171 24.91 -10.22 6.14
CA TRP A 171 23.90 -11.20 5.71
C TRP A 171 24.43 -12.64 5.80
N GLY A 172 25.49 -12.85 6.59
CA GLY A 172 26.15 -14.15 6.73
C GLY A 172 26.66 -14.65 5.38
N GLN A 173 26.31 -15.89 5.03
CA GLN A 173 26.70 -16.54 3.77
C GLN A 173 26.17 -15.82 2.52
N MET A 174 25.14 -14.98 2.66
CA MET A 174 24.51 -14.25 1.56
C MET A 174 25.16 -12.89 1.28
N SER A 175 26.16 -12.47 2.06
CA SER A 175 26.77 -11.13 1.94
C SER A 175 27.39 -10.84 0.55
N ASN A 176 27.70 -11.89 -0.22
CA ASN A 176 28.22 -11.77 -1.58
C ASN A 176 27.11 -11.83 -2.67
N GLN A 177 25.84 -12.03 -2.29
CA GLN A 177 24.68 -12.14 -3.18
C GLN A 177 23.77 -10.91 -3.08
N GLN A 178 24.31 -9.75 -3.44
CA GLN A 178 23.60 -8.47 -3.32
C GLN A 178 22.26 -8.45 -4.06
N SER A 179 22.18 -9.13 -5.22
CA SER A 179 20.94 -9.26 -6.00
C SER A 179 19.85 -10.02 -5.23
N SER A 180 20.18 -11.16 -4.62
CA SER A 180 19.24 -11.96 -3.82
C SER A 180 18.75 -11.20 -2.58
N ILE A 181 19.64 -10.45 -1.92
CA ILE A 181 19.28 -9.61 -0.78
C ILE A 181 18.29 -8.52 -1.21
N GLN A 182 18.59 -7.85 -2.33
CA GLN A 182 17.74 -6.80 -2.88
C GLN A 182 16.35 -7.35 -3.26
N GLU A 183 16.29 -8.52 -3.91
CA GLU A 183 15.03 -9.20 -4.25
C GLU A 183 14.22 -9.56 -3.00
N PHE A 184 14.86 -10.06 -1.95
CA PHE A 184 14.20 -10.34 -0.67
C PHE A 184 13.59 -9.09 -0.04
N LEU A 185 14.34 -7.98 0.03
CA LEU A 185 13.86 -6.71 0.58
C LEU A 185 12.67 -6.16 -0.23
N GLU A 186 12.72 -6.26 -1.55
CA GLU A 186 11.63 -5.85 -2.43
C GLU A 186 10.37 -6.71 -2.23
N ASN A 187 10.53 -8.02 -2.03
CA ASN A 187 9.40 -8.90 -1.73
C ASN A 187 8.80 -8.60 -0.36
N LEU A 188 9.63 -8.24 0.62
CA LEU A 188 9.17 -7.79 1.94
C LEU A 188 8.40 -6.47 1.84
N GLU A 189 8.84 -5.51 1.03
CA GLU A 189 8.13 -4.25 0.77
C GLU A 189 6.81 -4.46 0.04
N LYS A 190 6.78 -5.35 -0.98
CA LYS A 190 5.53 -5.76 -1.62
C LYS A 190 4.55 -6.34 -0.61
N PHE A 191 5.04 -7.17 0.32
CA PHE A 191 4.21 -7.73 1.37
C PHE A 191 3.66 -6.66 2.31
N VAL A 192 4.47 -5.69 2.73
CA VAL A 192 4.01 -4.52 3.50
C VAL A 192 2.94 -3.73 2.72
N ASN A 193 3.12 -3.53 1.42
CA ASN A 193 2.13 -2.86 0.58
C ASN A 193 0.82 -3.65 0.47
N ILE A 194 0.89 -4.99 0.41
CA ILE A 194 -0.29 -5.86 0.46
C ILE A 194 -1.01 -5.70 1.80
N LEU A 195 -0.29 -5.68 2.93
CA LEU A 195 -0.87 -5.47 4.25
C LEU A 195 -1.53 -4.08 4.38
N SER A 196 -0.87 -3.04 3.87
CA SER A 196 -1.41 -1.68 3.82
C SER A 196 -2.67 -1.61 2.95
N GLY A 197 -2.65 -2.26 1.78
CA GLY A 197 -3.83 -2.41 0.92
C GLY A 197 -4.98 -3.15 1.62
N ALA A 198 -4.69 -4.24 2.33
CA ALA A 198 -5.67 -4.98 3.12
C ALA A 198 -6.27 -4.12 4.24
N LYS A 199 -5.44 -3.36 4.97
CA LYS A 199 -5.89 -2.39 5.97
C LYS A 199 -6.83 -1.34 5.36
N ASN A 200 -6.42 -0.69 4.27
CA ASN A 200 -7.23 0.32 3.60
C ASN A 200 -8.57 -0.26 3.11
N ASN A 201 -8.58 -1.52 2.66
CA ASN A 201 -9.81 -2.22 2.28
C ASN A 201 -10.72 -2.49 3.50
N MET A 202 -10.16 -2.82 4.66
CA MET A 202 -10.93 -2.99 5.91
C MET A 202 -11.51 -1.67 6.42
N ASP A 203 -10.71 -0.59 6.41
CA ASP A 203 -11.17 0.76 6.78
C ASP A 203 -12.24 1.28 5.81
N GLY A 204 -12.16 0.87 4.54
CA GLY A 204 -13.15 1.17 3.49
C GLY A 204 -14.44 0.35 3.56
N ARG A 205 -14.57 -0.60 4.51
CA ARG A 205 -15.75 -1.44 4.67
C ARG A 205 -16.96 -0.57 5.01
N VAL A 206 -18.02 -0.67 4.22
CA VAL A 206 -19.28 -0.01 4.54
C VAL A 206 -20.01 -0.86 5.57
N LYS A 207 -20.49 -0.26 6.66
CA LYS A 207 -21.40 -0.89 7.62
C LYS A 207 -22.66 -0.05 7.70
N LEU A 208 -23.81 -0.68 7.49
CA LEU A 208 -25.11 -0.03 7.59
C LEU A 208 -25.49 0.06 9.08
N GLY A 209 -25.63 1.28 9.61
CA GLY A 209 -25.84 1.48 11.04
C GLY A 209 -27.18 0.93 11.54
N GLU A 210 -27.22 0.30 12.71
CA GLU A 210 -28.48 -0.22 13.28
C GLU A 210 -29.35 0.88 13.93
N HIS A 211 -28.80 2.09 14.09
CA HIS A 211 -29.48 3.31 14.58
C HIS A 211 -30.39 3.11 15.81
N GLY A 212 -29.95 2.29 16.78
CA GLY A 212 -30.68 2.04 18.02
C GLY A 212 -31.83 1.01 17.91
N LEU A 213 -32.01 0.37 16.75
CA LEU A 213 -33.04 -0.65 16.50
C LEU A 213 -32.51 -2.08 16.61
N LYS A 214 -31.32 -2.27 17.19
CA LYS A 214 -30.67 -3.58 17.32
C LYS A 214 -31.56 -4.62 18.01
N GLU A 215 -32.11 -4.28 19.17
CA GLU A 215 -32.97 -5.20 19.94
C GLU A 215 -34.23 -5.60 19.17
N LEU A 216 -34.80 -4.65 18.41
CA LEU A 216 -35.94 -4.92 17.53
C LEU A 216 -35.55 -5.91 16.41
N LEU A 217 -34.39 -5.70 15.78
CA LEU A 217 -33.89 -6.54 14.69
C LEU A 217 -33.48 -7.94 15.17
N ASP A 218 -32.90 -8.06 16.37
CA ASP A 218 -32.54 -9.33 17.00
C ASP A 218 -33.78 -10.22 17.26
N GLY A 219 -34.93 -9.59 17.50
CA GLY A 219 -36.23 -10.26 17.68
C GLY A 219 -36.89 -10.77 16.40
N LEU A 220 -36.41 -10.37 15.22
CA LEU A 220 -37.00 -10.70 13.91
C LEU A 220 -36.27 -11.87 13.24
N ASN A 221 -36.71 -13.10 13.52
CA ASN A 221 -35.95 -14.31 13.16
C ASN A 221 -36.67 -15.20 12.17
N THR A 222 -37.99 -15.17 12.18
CA THR A 222 -38.84 -16.04 11.39
C THR A 222 -39.80 -15.24 10.51
N PRO A 223 -40.31 -15.84 9.41
CA PRO A 223 -41.35 -15.20 8.61
C PRO A 223 -42.62 -14.85 9.40
N ALA A 224 -42.93 -15.60 10.47
CA ALA A 224 -44.06 -15.29 11.35
C ALA A 224 -43.80 -13.99 12.14
N ASP A 225 -42.58 -13.80 12.63
CA ASP A 225 -42.17 -12.56 13.30
C ASP A 225 -42.30 -11.36 12.35
N TYR A 226 -41.96 -11.55 11.07
CA TYR A 226 -42.08 -10.49 10.07
C TYR A 226 -43.53 -10.08 9.84
N LEU A 227 -44.44 -11.05 9.74
CA LEU A 227 -45.87 -10.81 9.58
C LEU A 227 -46.49 -10.16 10.83
N ALA A 228 -46.01 -10.51 12.02
CA ALA A 228 -46.44 -9.90 13.27
C ALA A 228 -45.97 -8.43 13.36
N ALA A 229 -44.69 -8.18 13.08
CA ALA A 229 -44.12 -6.83 13.06
C ALA A 229 -44.76 -5.93 11.99
N ALA A 230 -45.12 -6.49 10.82
CA ALA A 230 -45.78 -5.76 9.74
C ALA A 230 -47.19 -5.27 10.09
N LYS A 231 -47.84 -5.84 11.11
CA LYS A 231 -49.15 -5.38 11.60
C LYS A 231 -49.04 -4.20 12.56
N SER A 232 -47.85 -3.86 13.03
CA SER A 232 -47.59 -2.73 13.93
C SER A 232 -47.16 -1.50 13.12
N PRO A 233 -48.00 -0.46 13.00
CA PRO A 233 -47.63 0.75 12.26
C PRO A 233 -46.37 1.42 12.80
N GLU A 234 -46.19 1.45 14.13
CA GLU A 234 -45.02 2.03 14.78
C GLU A 234 -43.71 1.29 14.40
N THR A 235 -43.78 -0.04 14.35
CA THR A 235 -42.62 -0.87 13.97
C THR A 235 -42.27 -0.67 12.50
N VAL A 236 -43.29 -0.60 11.64
CA VAL A 236 -43.10 -0.33 10.20
C VAL A 236 -42.48 1.05 9.99
N ASP A 237 -42.99 2.11 10.64
CA ASP A 237 -42.43 3.46 10.53
C ASP A 237 -40.96 3.53 10.97
N LYS A 238 -40.60 2.85 12.07
CA LYS A 238 -39.20 2.76 12.54
C LYS A 238 -38.29 2.08 11.52
N LEU A 239 -38.74 0.97 10.94
CA LEU A 239 -37.98 0.24 9.92
C LEU A 239 -37.92 0.98 8.58
N GLU A 240 -38.96 1.72 8.20
CA GLU A 240 -38.92 2.61 7.04
C GLU A 240 -37.89 3.71 7.23
N GLY A 241 -37.88 4.37 8.39
CA GLY A 241 -36.87 5.36 8.74
C GLY A 241 -35.44 4.80 8.68
N LEU A 242 -35.24 3.58 9.19
CA LEU A 242 -33.96 2.88 9.13
C LEU A 242 -33.50 2.63 7.68
N VAL A 243 -34.40 2.13 6.83
CA VAL A 243 -34.10 1.87 5.41
C VAL A 243 -33.82 3.16 4.66
N VAL A 244 -34.46 4.29 5.00
CA VAL A 244 -34.12 5.60 4.43
C VAL A 244 -32.70 6.04 4.84
N LEU A 245 -32.27 5.78 6.06
CA LEU A 245 -30.90 6.09 6.50
C LEU A 245 -29.88 5.24 5.72
N TRP A 246 -30.11 3.94 5.63
CA TRP A 246 -29.27 3.05 4.82
C TRP A 246 -29.23 3.45 3.34
N ALA A 247 -30.37 3.84 2.77
CA ALA A 247 -30.45 4.33 1.40
C ALA A 247 -29.55 5.55 1.18
N LYS A 248 -29.58 6.54 2.10
CA LYS A 248 -28.70 7.72 2.03
C LYS A 248 -27.22 7.36 2.13
N GLU A 249 -26.86 6.42 3.00
CA GLU A 249 -25.47 5.95 3.13
C GLU A 249 -24.99 5.27 1.84
N ILE A 250 -25.83 4.41 1.25
CA ILE A 250 -25.57 3.73 -0.01
C ILE A 250 -25.41 4.74 -1.15
N GLU A 251 -26.33 5.71 -1.26
CA GLU A 251 -26.27 6.75 -2.29
C GLU A 251 -24.98 7.58 -2.19
N LEU A 252 -24.56 7.92 -0.96
CA LEU A 252 -23.30 8.61 -0.73
C LEU A 252 -22.09 7.76 -1.13
N VAL A 253 -22.13 6.45 -0.88
CA VAL A 253 -21.08 5.52 -1.32
C VAL A 253 -21.03 5.46 -2.85
N LEU A 254 -22.17 5.33 -3.53
CA LEU A 254 -22.27 5.31 -4.98
C LEU A 254 -21.77 6.64 -5.59
N ALA A 255 -22.25 7.78 -5.08
CA ALA A 255 -21.86 9.10 -5.57
C ALA A 255 -20.35 9.38 -5.43
N LYS A 256 -19.76 9.06 -4.27
CA LYS A 256 -18.30 9.17 -4.07
C LYS A 256 -17.52 8.26 -5.02
N SER A 257 -18.12 7.15 -5.42
CA SER A 257 -17.48 6.18 -6.33
C SER A 257 -17.54 6.63 -7.80
N GLU A 258 -18.56 7.38 -8.19
CA GLU A 258 -18.76 7.91 -9.56
C GLU A 258 -18.03 9.25 -9.78
N GLN A 259 -17.53 9.86 -8.71
CA GLN A 259 -16.82 11.13 -8.77
C GLN A 259 -15.52 11.02 -9.59
N LEU A 260 -15.33 11.96 -10.52
CA LEU A 260 -14.08 12.08 -11.29
C LEU A 260 -12.89 12.27 -10.36
N ARG A 261 -11.91 11.37 -10.47
CA ARG A 261 -10.69 11.40 -9.68
C ARG A 261 -9.79 12.54 -10.15
N LYS A 262 -9.34 13.39 -9.22
CA LYS A 262 -8.17 14.25 -9.43
C LYS A 262 -6.93 13.42 -9.13
N GLU A 263 -6.29 12.95 -10.18
CA GLU A 263 -5.08 12.14 -10.12
C GLU A 263 -3.85 13.03 -10.33
N ALA A 264 -2.74 12.68 -9.68
CA ALA A 264 -1.46 13.30 -9.98
C ALA A 264 -1.03 12.91 -11.41
N ASP A 265 -0.35 13.84 -12.07
CA ASP A 265 -0.03 13.74 -13.49
C ASP A 265 0.96 12.63 -13.84
N ASP A 266 1.62 12.04 -12.85
CA ASP A 266 2.69 11.03 -12.92
C ASP A 266 2.25 9.65 -12.42
N ILE A 267 0.95 9.47 -12.12
CA ILE A 267 0.41 8.19 -11.65
C ILE A 267 0.64 7.09 -12.71
N GLY A 268 1.17 5.97 -12.25
CA GLY A 268 1.43 4.77 -13.05
C GLY A 268 0.23 3.80 -13.11
N PRO A 269 0.33 2.74 -13.94
CA PRO A 269 -0.80 1.84 -14.19
C PRO A 269 -1.14 0.91 -13.01
N ALA A 270 -0.18 0.66 -12.10
CA ALA A 270 -0.42 -0.11 -10.88
C ALA A 270 -1.49 0.53 -9.97
N ALA A 271 -1.50 1.87 -9.90
CA ALA A 271 -2.51 2.60 -9.12
C ALA A 271 -3.93 2.41 -9.67
N GLU A 272 -4.09 2.19 -10.97
CA GLU A 272 -5.40 1.90 -11.56
C GLU A 272 -5.91 0.54 -11.09
N LEU A 273 -5.05 -0.49 -11.09
CA LEU A 273 -5.40 -1.80 -10.56
C LEU A 273 -5.77 -1.74 -9.07
N ASP A 274 -5.00 -1.01 -8.26
CA ASP A 274 -5.26 -0.86 -6.83
C ASP A 274 -6.57 -0.11 -6.55
N HIS A 275 -6.87 0.93 -7.33
CA HIS A 275 -8.15 1.62 -7.27
C HIS A 275 -9.33 0.66 -7.51
N TRP A 276 -9.27 -0.17 -8.57
CA TRP A 276 -10.34 -1.12 -8.86
C TRP A 276 -10.43 -2.23 -7.80
N LYS A 277 -9.32 -2.67 -7.21
CA LYS A 277 -9.32 -3.60 -6.06
C LYS A 277 -10.02 -2.99 -4.84
N GLN A 278 -9.73 -1.74 -4.51
CA GLN A 278 -10.39 -1.02 -3.40
C GLN A 278 -11.89 -0.85 -3.66
N ARG A 279 -12.27 -0.46 -4.89
CA ARG A 279 -13.67 -0.36 -5.29
C ARG A 279 -14.40 -1.70 -5.18
N MET A 280 -13.78 -2.77 -5.66
CA MET A 280 -14.32 -4.13 -5.55
C MET A 280 -14.51 -4.55 -4.09
N ALA A 281 -13.51 -4.33 -3.23
CA ALA A 281 -13.62 -4.63 -1.80
C ALA A 281 -14.77 -3.86 -1.14
N LYS A 282 -14.90 -2.57 -1.45
CA LYS A 282 -15.96 -1.70 -0.93
C LYS A 282 -17.36 -2.19 -1.32
N PHE A 283 -17.61 -2.44 -2.61
CA PHE A 283 -18.93 -2.91 -3.05
C PHE A 283 -19.24 -4.35 -2.63
N ASN A 284 -18.24 -5.23 -2.56
CA ASN A 284 -18.44 -6.57 -1.98
C ASN A 284 -18.85 -6.47 -0.51
N SER A 285 -18.22 -5.58 0.27
CA SER A 285 -18.64 -5.37 1.66
C SER A 285 -20.07 -4.88 1.77
N LEU A 286 -20.49 -3.98 0.88
CA LEU A 286 -21.86 -3.46 0.86
C LEU A 286 -22.87 -4.55 0.48
N LEU A 287 -22.53 -5.41 -0.49
CA LEU A 287 -23.34 -6.59 -0.81
C LEU A 287 -23.48 -7.55 0.37
N ASP A 288 -22.42 -7.75 1.15
CA ASP A 288 -22.46 -8.58 2.35
C ASP A 288 -23.33 -7.97 3.44
N GLU A 289 -23.26 -6.65 3.65
CA GLU A 289 -24.13 -5.93 4.60
C GLU A 289 -25.61 -5.99 4.19
N ILE A 290 -25.93 -5.83 2.90
CA ILE A 290 -27.31 -5.95 2.41
C ILE A 290 -27.84 -7.38 2.58
N LYS A 291 -26.95 -8.38 2.46
CA LYS A 291 -27.28 -9.79 2.68
C LYS A 291 -27.28 -10.19 4.15
N SER A 292 -26.93 -9.28 5.06
CA SER A 292 -26.92 -9.53 6.51
C SER A 292 -28.31 -9.92 7.03
N ARG A 293 -28.35 -10.62 8.16
CA ARG A 293 -29.59 -11.03 8.81
C ARG A 293 -30.48 -9.82 9.13
N HIS A 294 -29.89 -8.77 9.72
CA HIS A 294 -30.63 -7.59 10.15
C HIS A 294 -31.22 -6.83 8.97
N CYS A 295 -30.46 -6.65 7.89
CA CYS A 295 -30.97 -6.01 6.67
C CYS A 295 -32.10 -6.83 6.03
N LYS A 296 -31.92 -8.16 5.91
CA LYS A 296 -32.97 -9.07 5.39
C LYS A 296 -34.23 -9.07 6.25
N ALA A 297 -34.09 -9.01 7.58
CA ALA A 297 -35.21 -8.97 8.50
C ALA A 297 -36.02 -7.67 8.31
N ALA A 298 -35.35 -6.51 8.33
CA ALA A 298 -35.99 -5.21 8.11
C ALA A 298 -36.75 -5.16 6.78
N ILE A 299 -36.10 -5.55 5.68
CA ILE A 299 -36.71 -5.60 4.35
C ILE A 299 -37.84 -6.63 4.28
N GLY A 300 -37.72 -7.76 4.97
CA GLY A 300 -38.76 -8.79 5.09
C GLY A 300 -40.04 -8.27 5.73
N VAL A 301 -39.94 -7.51 6.84
CA VAL A 301 -41.09 -6.85 7.48
C VAL A 301 -41.73 -5.84 6.53
N LEU A 302 -40.93 -4.98 5.90
CA LEU A 302 -41.43 -3.98 4.96
C LEU A 302 -42.13 -4.62 3.75
N HIS A 303 -41.66 -5.79 3.30
CA HIS A 303 -42.32 -6.58 2.25
C HIS A 303 -43.69 -7.08 2.69
N ALA A 304 -43.80 -7.63 3.89
CA ALA A 304 -45.07 -8.05 4.47
C ALA A 304 -46.05 -6.87 4.66
N ALA A 305 -45.53 -5.70 5.02
CA ALA A 305 -46.29 -4.46 5.19
C ALA A 305 -46.64 -3.74 3.86
N LYS A 306 -46.11 -4.21 2.71
CA LYS A 306 -46.24 -3.56 1.39
C LYS A 306 -45.78 -2.09 1.37
N SER A 307 -44.68 -1.80 2.07
CA SER A 307 -44.10 -0.45 2.15
C SER A 307 -43.69 0.10 0.78
N LYS A 308 -43.86 1.42 0.59
CA LYS A 308 -43.43 2.14 -0.63
C LYS A 308 -41.91 2.25 -0.73
N SER A 309 -41.19 2.20 0.40
CA SER A 309 -39.73 2.32 0.48
C SER A 309 -38.99 1.19 -0.24
N LEU A 310 -39.66 0.04 -0.44
CA LEU A 310 -39.10 -1.12 -1.15
C LEU A 310 -38.74 -0.83 -2.60
N LYS A 311 -39.45 0.09 -3.27
CA LYS A 311 -39.16 0.42 -4.67
C LYS A 311 -37.77 1.05 -4.79
N HIS A 312 -37.49 2.02 -3.92
CA HIS A 312 -36.21 2.71 -3.89
C HIS A 312 -35.09 1.78 -3.41
N TRP A 313 -35.34 0.95 -2.40
CA TRP A 313 -34.36 -0.05 -1.95
C TRP A 313 -33.95 -1.03 -3.06
N LYS A 314 -34.91 -1.53 -3.84
CA LYS A 314 -34.63 -2.43 -4.97
C LYS A 314 -33.77 -1.78 -6.07
N ASP A 315 -34.01 -0.50 -6.34
CA ASP A 315 -33.19 0.27 -7.29
C ASP A 315 -31.73 0.36 -6.80
N LEU A 316 -31.55 0.69 -5.51
CA LEU A 316 -30.23 0.74 -4.90
C LEU A 316 -29.52 -0.62 -4.88
N ASP A 317 -30.22 -1.70 -4.52
CA ASP A 317 -29.67 -3.07 -4.52
C ASP A 317 -29.20 -3.49 -5.94
N SER A 318 -29.95 -3.13 -6.98
CA SER A 318 -29.54 -3.33 -8.38
C SER A 318 -28.28 -2.55 -8.71
N ARG A 319 -28.24 -1.25 -8.40
CA ARG A 319 -27.08 -0.38 -8.69
C ARG A 319 -25.81 -0.86 -7.99
N ILE A 320 -25.91 -1.35 -6.76
CA ILE A 320 -24.79 -1.90 -6.00
C ILE A 320 -24.30 -3.20 -6.64
N THR A 321 -25.23 -4.08 -7.05
CA THR A 321 -24.90 -5.33 -7.74
C THR A 321 -24.18 -5.05 -9.06
N ASP A 322 -24.64 -4.07 -9.83
CA ASP A 322 -24.00 -3.64 -11.08
C ASP A 322 -22.60 -3.07 -10.83
N ALA A 323 -22.44 -2.18 -9.84
CA ALA A 323 -21.14 -1.61 -9.47
C ALA A 323 -20.14 -2.66 -8.95
N ALA A 324 -20.61 -3.68 -8.24
CA ALA A 324 -19.79 -4.79 -7.77
C ALA A 324 -19.32 -5.68 -8.93
N ASN A 325 -20.22 -5.99 -9.87
CA ASN A 325 -19.90 -6.77 -11.07
C ASN A 325 -18.91 -6.02 -11.97
N GLU A 326 -19.13 -4.73 -12.18
CA GLU A 326 -18.21 -3.84 -12.89
C GLU A 326 -16.81 -3.89 -12.25
N ALA A 327 -16.73 -3.65 -10.94
CA ALA A 327 -15.45 -3.61 -10.25
C ALA A 327 -14.71 -4.94 -10.33
N LYS A 328 -15.43 -6.06 -10.17
CA LYS A 328 -14.89 -7.41 -10.30
C LYS A 328 -14.34 -7.70 -11.70
N ASP A 329 -15.06 -7.33 -12.74
CA ASP A 329 -14.63 -7.52 -14.13
C ASP A 329 -13.39 -6.67 -14.43
N ASN A 330 -13.40 -5.40 -14.04
CA ASN A 330 -12.28 -4.49 -14.23
C ASN A 330 -11.02 -4.97 -13.50
N VAL A 331 -11.14 -5.44 -12.26
CA VAL A 331 -10.01 -6.06 -11.53
C VAL A 331 -9.48 -7.26 -12.30
N LYS A 332 -10.35 -8.18 -12.74
CA LYS A 332 -9.95 -9.39 -13.47
C LYS A 332 -9.11 -9.05 -14.71
N TYR A 333 -9.55 -8.09 -15.51
CA TYR A 333 -8.84 -7.70 -16.74
C TYR A 333 -7.57 -6.89 -16.47
N LEU A 334 -7.61 -5.92 -15.56
CA LEU A 334 -6.41 -5.15 -15.18
C LEU A 334 -5.33 -6.01 -14.53
N TYR A 335 -5.71 -7.05 -13.79
CA TYR A 335 -4.77 -7.98 -13.18
C TYR A 335 -3.93 -8.73 -14.24
N THR A 336 -4.42 -8.87 -15.47
CA THR A 336 -3.62 -9.44 -16.58
C THR A 336 -2.39 -8.60 -16.93
N LEU A 337 -2.38 -7.32 -16.55
CA LEU A 337 -1.28 -6.38 -16.74
C LEU A 337 -0.29 -6.35 -15.58
N ASP A 338 -0.63 -6.90 -14.41
CA ASP A 338 0.17 -6.81 -13.18
C ASP A 338 1.62 -7.30 -13.38
N LYS A 339 1.78 -8.35 -14.19
CA LYS A 339 3.08 -8.91 -14.58
C LYS A 339 4.00 -7.92 -15.31
N PHE A 340 3.46 -6.87 -15.92
CA PHE A 340 4.25 -5.84 -16.62
C PHE A 340 4.60 -4.65 -15.70
N PHE A 341 3.86 -4.42 -14.62
CA PHE A 341 4.07 -3.25 -13.76
C PHE A 341 5.44 -3.26 -13.08
N GLY A 342 5.91 -4.43 -12.63
CA GLY A 342 7.27 -4.59 -12.10
C GLY A 342 8.36 -4.26 -13.13
N PRO A 343 8.39 -4.94 -14.30
CA PRO A 343 9.33 -4.64 -15.38
C PRO A 343 9.30 -3.18 -15.83
N LEU A 344 8.11 -2.57 -15.98
CA LEU A 344 7.98 -1.17 -16.39
C LEU A 344 8.66 -0.18 -15.43
N VAL A 345 8.80 -0.51 -14.15
CA VAL A 345 9.45 0.34 -13.14
C VAL A 345 10.96 0.09 -13.09
N LYS A 346 11.42 -1.14 -13.36
CA LYS A 346 12.78 -1.58 -13.04
C LYS A 346 13.71 -1.70 -14.23
N CYS A 347 13.17 -2.03 -15.40
CA CYS A 347 13.97 -2.27 -16.59
C CYS A 347 14.58 -0.97 -17.11
N SER A 348 15.76 -1.09 -17.72
CA SER A 348 16.29 -0.05 -18.60
C SER A 348 15.33 0.20 -19.79
N PRO A 349 15.36 1.37 -20.43
CA PRO A 349 14.56 1.65 -21.61
C PRO A 349 14.76 0.58 -22.71
N THR A 350 15.98 0.11 -22.90
CA THR A 350 16.34 -0.95 -23.86
C THR A 350 15.64 -2.26 -23.53
N GLU A 351 15.76 -2.78 -22.30
CA GLU A 351 15.05 -4.00 -21.87
C GLU A 351 13.53 -3.81 -21.94
N MET A 352 13.03 -2.62 -21.62
CA MET A 352 11.60 -2.33 -21.67
C MET A 352 11.02 -2.48 -23.08
N THR A 353 11.81 -2.19 -24.13
CA THR A 353 11.37 -2.35 -25.53
C THR A 353 10.94 -3.78 -25.85
N GLU A 354 11.51 -4.80 -25.19
CA GLU A 354 11.15 -6.20 -25.38
C GLU A 354 9.75 -6.53 -24.84
N TYR A 355 9.32 -5.84 -23.78
CA TYR A 355 8.02 -6.06 -23.14
C TYR A 355 6.89 -5.29 -23.82
N VAL A 356 7.18 -4.17 -24.48
CA VAL A 356 6.20 -3.27 -25.10
C VAL A 356 5.23 -3.99 -26.05
N PRO A 357 5.67 -4.89 -26.97
CA PRO A 357 4.73 -5.62 -27.83
C PRO A 357 3.75 -6.50 -27.06
N SER A 358 4.22 -7.17 -26.01
CA SER A 358 3.40 -8.06 -25.17
C SER A 358 2.40 -7.26 -24.30
N LEU A 359 2.85 -6.11 -23.79
CA LEU A 359 2.00 -5.15 -23.08
C LEU A 359 0.88 -4.64 -23.99
N MET A 360 1.22 -4.17 -25.19
CA MET A 360 0.26 -3.65 -26.16
C MET A 360 -0.79 -4.69 -26.53
N ASN A 361 -0.36 -5.94 -26.75
CA ASN A 361 -1.28 -7.04 -27.02
C ASN A 361 -2.22 -7.31 -25.83
N SER A 362 -1.72 -7.23 -24.60
CA SER A 362 -2.53 -7.42 -23.40
C SER A 362 -3.56 -6.30 -23.22
N ILE A 363 -3.18 -5.04 -23.49
CA ILE A 363 -4.11 -3.90 -23.48
C ILE A 363 -5.17 -4.04 -24.57
N ARG A 364 -4.80 -4.50 -25.78
CA ARG A 364 -5.76 -4.84 -26.84
C ARG A 364 -6.78 -5.88 -26.38
N MET A 365 -6.33 -6.97 -25.74
CA MET A 365 -7.24 -8.01 -25.24
C MET A 365 -8.25 -7.46 -24.23
N ILE A 366 -7.84 -6.52 -23.37
CA ILE A 366 -8.74 -5.85 -22.44
C ILE A 366 -9.79 -5.02 -23.20
N HIS A 367 -9.38 -4.23 -24.19
CA HIS A 367 -10.30 -3.43 -24.99
C HIS A 367 -11.33 -4.29 -25.75
N THR A 368 -10.90 -5.42 -26.30
CA THR A 368 -11.76 -6.29 -27.09
C THR A 368 -12.71 -7.13 -26.23
N ILE A 369 -12.27 -7.62 -25.06
CA ILE A 369 -13.00 -8.63 -24.28
C ILE A 369 -13.68 -8.07 -23.03
N SER A 370 -13.08 -7.08 -22.34
CA SER A 370 -13.69 -6.56 -21.13
C SER A 370 -15.05 -5.98 -21.43
N GLN A 371 -16.03 -6.24 -20.56
CA GLN A 371 -17.38 -5.71 -20.74
C GLN A 371 -17.46 -4.26 -20.28
N TYR A 372 -16.76 -3.93 -19.19
CA TYR A 372 -16.88 -2.64 -18.51
C TYR A 372 -15.66 -1.72 -18.66
N TYR A 373 -14.44 -2.24 -18.81
CA TYR A 373 -13.23 -1.42 -18.91
C TYR A 373 -12.98 -0.89 -20.33
N ASN A 374 -13.63 -1.48 -21.32
CA ASN A 374 -13.43 -1.26 -22.76
C ASN A 374 -13.80 0.15 -23.29
N THR A 375 -14.21 1.10 -22.44
CA THR A 375 -14.58 2.45 -22.86
C THR A 375 -13.36 3.25 -23.31
N SER A 376 -13.52 4.14 -24.30
CA SER A 376 -12.42 4.98 -24.79
C SER A 376 -11.74 5.79 -23.69
N GLU A 377 -12.50 6.33 -22.74
CA GLU A 377 -11.97 7.11 -21.62
C GLU A 377 -11.04 6.28 -20.72
N ARG A 378 -11.49 5.10 -20.26
CA ARG A 378 -10.69 4.20 -19.41
C ARG A 378 -9.45 3.66 -20.13
N MET A 379 -9.58 3.35 -21.42
CA MET A 379 -8.46 2.91 -22.24
C MET A 379 -7.43 4.03 -22.42
N THR A 380 -7.86 5.25 -22.76
CA THR A 380 -6.95 6.40 -22.85
C THR A 380 -6.29 6.70 -21.50
N SER A 381 -7.03 6.68 -20.38
CA SER A 381 -6.46 6.86 -19.04
C SER A 381 -5.39 5.80 -18.72
N LEU A 382 -5.63 4.53 -19.05
CA LEU A 382 -4.66 3.46 -18.87
C LEU A 382 -3.39 3.70 -19.70
N PHE A 383 -3.53 4.06 -20.97
CA PHE A 383 -2.39 4.37 -21.84
C PHE A 383 -1.58 5.56 -21.32
N VAL A 384 -2.24 6.63 -20.85
CA VAL A 384 -1.57 7.78 -20.22
C VAL A 384 -0.77 7.36 -18.99
N LYS A 385 -1.34 6.50 -18.14
CA LYS A 385 -0.64 5.96 -16.96
C LYS A 385 0.57 5.11 -17.32
N VAL A 386 0.46 4.28 -18.37
CA VAL A 386 1.60 3.52 -18.92
C VAL A 386 2.68 4.49 -19.42
N THR A 387 2.31 5.51 -20.20
CA THR A 387 3.24 6.54 -20.69
C THR A 387 3.95 7.26 -19.54
N ASN A 388 3.22 7.67 -18.51
CA ASN A 388 3.78 8.33 -17.33
C ASN A 388 4.82 7.45 -16.62
N GLN A 389 4.52 6.16 -16.49
CA GLN A 389 5.45 5.20 -15.89
C GLN A 389 6.72 5.05 -16.74
N MET A 390 6.59 4.96 -18.08
CA MET A 390 7.74 4.89 -18.98
C MET A 390 8.64 6.12 -18.86
N ILE A 391 8.06 7.32 -18.85
CA ILE A 391 8.80 8.58 -18.66
C ILE A 391 9.53 8.58 -17.31
N SER A 392 8.86 8.18 -16.24
CA SER A 392 9.44 8.13 -14.89
C SER A 392 10.62 7.17 -14.83
N THR A 393 10.50 6.00 -15.47
CA THR A 393 11.59 5.02 -15.56
C THR A 393 12.76 5.55 -16.39
N CYS A 394 12.50 6.22 -17.53
CA CYS A 394 13.54 6.89 -18.32
C CYS A 394 14.29 7.95 -17.50
N LYS A 395 13.57 8.80 -16.75
CA LYS A 395 14.19 9.81 -15.88
C LYS A 395 15.08 9.19 -14.80
N ALA A 396 14.60 8.12 -14.15
CA ALA A 396 15.37 7.39 -13.15
C ALA A 396 16.62 6.73 -13.76
N TYR A 397 16.48 6.17 -14.96
CA TYR A 397 17.57 5.54 -15.71
C TYR A 397 18.66 6.55 -16.10
N ILE A 398 18.26 7.70 -16.65
CA ILE A 398 19.20 8.78 -17.03
C ILE A 398 19.97 9.26 -15.80
N ASN A 399 19.30 9.48 -14.66
CA ASN A 399 19.92 9.91 -13.40
C ASN A 399 20.67 8.80 -12.64
N LYS A 400 20.70 7.56 -13.13
CA LYS A 400 21.25 6.43 -12.37
C LYS A 400 22.73 6.66 -12.03
N GLY A 401 23.02 6.75 -10.73
CA GLY A 401 24.37 6.86 -10.17
C GLY A 401 24.88 8.29 -9.96
N VAL A 402 24.09 9.33 -10.27
CA VAL A 402 24.51 10.74 -10.15
C VAL A 402 23.39 11.63 -9.64
N SER A 403 23.75 12.77 -9.04
CA SER A 403 22.79 13.83 -8.69
C SER A 403 22.49 14.78 -9.84
N ARG A 404 23.43 14.98 -10.76
CA ARG A 404 23.27 15.83 -11.94
C ARG A 404 23.66 15.03 -13.17
N ILE A 405 22.85 15.11 -14.23
CA ILE A 405 23.10 14.38 -15.47
C ILE A 405 24.48 14.68 -16.09
N TRP A 406 24.97 15.91 -15.91
CA TRP A 406 26.27 16.36 -16.42
C TRP A 406 27.50 15.77 -15.71
N ASP A 407 27.29 15.05 -14.61
CA ASP A 407 28.36 14.36 -13.87
C ASP A 407 28.65 12.97 -14.47
N LEU A 408 27.78 12.47 -15.37
CA LEU A 408 28.00 11.21 -16.08
C LEU A 408 29.07 11.37 -17.17
N PRO A 409 29.78 10.28 -17.51
CA PRO A 409 30.55 10.22 -18.75
C PRO A 409 29.64 10.52 -19.94
N ARG A 410 30.12 11.36 -20.87
CA ARG A 410 29.36 11.83 -22.04
C ARG A 410 28.76 10.68 -22.86
N GLU A 411 29.53 9.63 -23.14
CA GLU A 411 29.12 8.49 -23.96
C GLU A 411 27.99 7.73 -23.27
N THR A 412 28.07 7.62 -21.94
CA THR A 412 26.99 7.06 -21.12
C THR A 412 25.74 7.93 -21.15
N LEU A 413 25.87 9.25 -20.98
CA LEU A 413 24.71 10.15 -21.01
C LEU A 413 24.02 10.13 -22.37
N SER A 414 24.76 10.34 -23.46
CA SER A 414 24.23 10.34 -24.83
C SER A 414 23.53 9.02 -25.16
N SER A 415 24.17 7.89 -24.86
CA SER A 415 23.56 6.56 -25.03
C SER A 415 22.24 6.43 -24.26
N ARG A 416 22.18 6.84 -22.98
CA ARG A 416 20.95 6.77 -22.18
C ARG A 416 19.83 7.67 -22.71
N LEU A 417 20.16 8.86 -23.22
CA LEU A 417 19.19 9.76 -23.85
C LEU A 417 18.58 9.11 -25.10
N GLN A 418 19.43 8.57 -25.98
CA GLN A 418 19.02 7.91 -27.22
C GLN A 418 18.19 6.65 -26.96
N GLU A 419 18.54 5.83 -25.98
CA GLU A 419 17.75 4.66 -25.57
C GLU A 419 16.34 5.04 -25.08
N ALA A 420 16.21 6.14 -24.34
CA ALA A 420 14.92 6.65 -23.88
C ALA A 420 14.05 7.19 -25.03
N VAL A 421 14.65 7.86 -26.03
CA VAL A 421 13.96 8.25 -27.26
C VAL A 421 13.51 7.02 -28.05
N LYS A 422 14.38 6.02 -28.17
CA LYS A 422 14.09 4.77 -28.88
C LYS A 422 12.89 4.01 -28.28
N LEU A 423 12.76 4.03 -26.96
CA LEU A 423 11.61 3.43 -26.28
C LEU A 423 10.29 4.05 -26.73
N ASN A 424 10.21 5.39 -26.87
CA ASN A 424 8.99 6.06 -27.34
C ASN A 424 8.65 5.64 -28.79
N GLU A 425 9.66 5.57 -29.67
CA GLU A 425 9.46 5.10 -31.06
C GLU A 425 8.90 3.67 -31.11
N VAL A 426 9.45 2.76 -30.31
CA VAL A 426 8.99 1.36 -30.24
C VAL A 426 7.57 1.29 -29.68
N TYR A 427 7.25 2.11 -28.68
CA TYR A 427 5.93 2.20 -28.07
C TYR A 427 4.86 2.66 -29.07
N GLN A 428 5.12 3.77 -29.78
CA GLN A 428 4.23 4.26 -30.83
C GLN A 428 4.10 3.27 -31.99
N THR A 429 5.21 2.68 -32.43
CA THR A 429 5.20 1.65 -33.49
C THR A 429 4.34 0.45 -33.09
N ALA A 430 4.46 -0.03 -31.85
CA ALA A 430 3.65 -1.14 -31.35
C ALA A 430 2.15 -0.77 -31.29
N PHE A 431 1.83 0.46 -30.88
CA PHE A 431 0.46 0.97 -30.88
C PHE A 431 -0.12 1.03 -32.30
N HIS A 432 0.57 1.66 -33.25
CA HIS A 432 0.12 1.76 -34.64
C HIS A 432 0.00 0.39 -35.31
N ARG A 433 0.95 -0.52 -35.06
CA ARG A 433 0.86 -1.91 -35.55
C ARG A 433 -0.40 -2.60 -35.05
N THR A 434 -0.76 -2.38 -33.78
CA THR A 434 -1.97 -2.96 -33.18
C THR A 434 -3.23 -2.33 -33.76
N LYS A 435 -3.25 -1.00 -33.90
CA LYS A 435 -4.34 -0.24 -34.53
C LYS A 435 -4.57 -0.68 -35.98
N ASN A 436 -3.52 -0.91 -36.76
CA ASN A 436 -3.62 -1.38 -38.14
C ASN A 436 -4.16 -2.81 -38.23
N LYS A 437 -3.73 -3.73 -37.35
CA LYS A 437 -4.29 -5.09 -37.28
C LYS A 437 -5.79 -5.09 -36.96
N LEU A 438 -6.24 -4.18 -36.11
CA LEU A 438 -7.67 -4.04 -35.80
C LEU A 438 -8.46 -3.53 -37.02
N LYS A 439 -7.90 -2.65 -37.84
CA LYS A 439 -8.56 -2.19 -39.08
C LYS A 439 -8.78 -3.31 -40.09
N GLU A 440 -7.87 -4.28 -40.13
CA GLU A 440 -8.01 -5.47 -40.99
C GLU A 440 -9.12 -6.41 -40.50
N THR A 441 -9.45 -6.36 -39.20
CA THR A 441 -10.46 -7.22 -38.56
C THR A 441 -11.71 -6.40 -38.23
N GLN A 442 -12.59 -6.18 -39.23
CA GLN A 442 -13.79 -5.34 -39.10
C GLN A 442 -14.77 -5.76 -38.00
N SER A 443 -14.73 -7.02 -37.53
CA SER A 443 -15.57 -7.51 -36.43
C SER A 443 -15.08 -7.07 -35.03
N GLU A 444 -13.85 -6.59 -34.90
CA GLU A 444 -13.28 -6.14 -33.63
C GLU A 444 -13.44 -4.62 -33.43
N ARG A 445 -13.47 -4.20 -32.16
CA ARG A 445 -13.55 -2.78 -31.80
C ARG A 445 -12.25 -2.06 -32.16
N GLN A 446 -12.40 -0.94 -32.86
CA GLN A 446 -11.27 -0.16 -33.37
C GLN A 446 -10.61 0.69 -32.29
N PHE A 447 -9.30 0.92 -32.42
CA PHE A 447 -8.54 1.83 -31.54
C PHE A 447 -8.74 3.28 -31.99
N GLU A 448 -9.85 3.88 -31.54
CA GLU A 448 -10.21 5.28 -31.78
C GLU A 448 -9.84 6.17 -30.60
N PHE A 449 -8.59 6.07 -30.15
CA PHE A 449 -8.06 6.89 -29.06
C PHE A 449 -7.27 8.08 -29.61
N SER A 450 -7.32 9.20 -28.89
CA SER A 450 -6.53 10.37 -29.26
C SER A 450 -5.07 10.17 -28.88
N GLU A 451 -4.24 10.03 -29.90
CA GLU A 451 -2.79 9.81 -29.79
C GLU A 451 -2.09 10.98 -29.08
N ASN A 452 -2.58 12.21 -29.26
CA ASN A 452 -2.06 13.40 -28.59
C ASN A 452 -2.14 13.30 -27.06
N TYR A 453 -3.21 12.73 -26.51
CA TYR A 453 -3.31 12.52 -25.06
C TYR A 453 -2.38 11.41 -24.58
N ILE A 454 -2.20 10.35 -25.37
CA ILE A 454 -1.40 9.18 -24.99
C ILE A 454 0.10 9.47 -25.06
N PHE A 455 0.55 10.06 -26.17
CA PHE A 455 1.97 10.22 -26.50
C PHE A 455 2.49 11.64 -26.28
N GLY A 456 1.63 12.66 -26.26
CA GLY A 456 2.08 14.06 -26.25
C GLY A 456 3.05 14.41 -25.11
N LYS A 457 2.84 13.84 -23.91
CA LYS A 457 3.78 13.98 -22.78
C LYS A 457 5.13 13.31 -23.07
N PHE A 458 5.13 12.13 -23.69
CA PHE A 458 6.35 11.42 -24.04
C PHE A 458 7.09 12.14 -25.19
N ASP A 459 6.37 12.63 -26.18
CA ASP A 459 6.95 13.38 -27.30
C ASP A 459 7.62 14.67 -26.83
N ALA A 460 6.97 15.41 -25.92
CA ALA A 460 7.57 16.59 -25.30
C ALA A 460 8.84 16.23 -24.50
N PHE A 461 8.82 15.09 -23.81
CA PHE A 461 10.00 14.57 -23.12
C PHE A 461 11.13 14.19 -24.09
N CYS A 462 10.83 13.46 -25.18
CA CYS A 462 11.83 13.10 -26.19
C CYS A 462 12.46 14.34 -26.84
N LYS A 463 11.67 15.35 -27.22
CA LYS A 463 12.19 16.63 -27.73
C LYS A 463 13.12 17.31 -26.74
N ARG A 464 12.83 17.24 -25.43
CA ARG A 464 13.75 17.73 -24.39
C ARG A 464 15.04 16.92 -24.37
N LEU A 465 14.98 15.60 -24.50
CA LEU A 465 16.17 14.74 -24.52
C LEU A 465 17.05 15.00 -25.75
N GLU A 466 16.45 15.19 -26.92
CA GLU A 466 17.15 15.56 -28.17
C GLU A 466 17.91 16.89 -27.99
N LYS A 467 17.27 17.91 -27.41
CA LYS A 467 17.94 19.18 -27.10
C LYS A 467 19.10 19.01 -26.12
N LEU A 468 18.98 18.12 -25.14
CA LEU A 468 20.07 17.81 -24.20
C LEU A 468 21.23 17.09 -24.89
N ASP A 469 20.95 16.15 -25.80
CA ASP A 469 21.96 15.46 -26.59
C ASP A 469 22.69 16.44 -27.53
N ASP A 470 21.95 17.34 -28.18
CA ASP A 470 22.50 18.45 -28.98
C ASP A 470 23.49 19.30 -28.17
N MET A 471 23.10 19.70 -26.95
CA MET A 471 23.98 20.48 -26.07
C MET A 471 25.24 19.70 -25.70
N LEU A 472 25.10 18.41 -25.40
CA LEU A 472 26.20 17.53 -25.04
C LEU A 472 27.21 17.39 -26.20
N ILE A 473 26.72 17.16 -27.41
CA ILE A 473 27.51 17.06 -28.64
C ILE A 473 28.22 18.40 -28.93
N ALA A 474 27.53 19.53 -28.80
CA ALA A 474 28.13 20.84 -29.02
C ALA A 474 29.26 21.13 -28.00
N MET A 475 29.04 20.82 -26.72
CA MET A 475 30.07 20.95 -25.69
C MET A 475 31.27 20.05 -25.97
N GLU A 476 31.03 18.83 -26.46
CA GLU A 476 32.08 17.88 -26.80
C GLU A 476 32.93 18.36 -27.97
N ASN A 477 32.30 18.77 -29.07
CA ASN A 477 32.98 19.26 -30.27
C ASN A 477 33.92 20.44 -29.96
N LEU A 478 33.54 21.27 -28.99
CA LEU A 478 34.31 22.45 -28.56
C LEU A 478 35.27 22.15 -27.39
N SER A 479 35.22 20.96 -26.78
CA SER A 479 36.05 20.61 -25.63
C SER A 479 37.55 20.59 -25.94
N GLY A 480 37.90 20.32 -27.21
CA GLY A 480 39.27 20.35 -27.71
C GLY A 480 39.95 21.71 -27.57
N LEU A 481 39.19 22.82 -27.52
CA LEU A 481 39.72 24.17 -27.36
C LEU A 481 40.61 24.31 -26.12
N GLN A 482 40.28 23.60 -25.04
CA GLN A 482 41.04 23.64 -23.79
C GLN A 482 42.45 23.02 -23.90
N LYS A 483 42.70 22.21 -24.94
CA LYS A 483 43.99 21.54 -25.16
C LYS A 483 44.91 22.35 -26.07
N ILE A 484 44.40 23.39 -26.72
CA ILE A 484 45.15 24.21 -27.67
C ILE A 484 46.07 25.15 -26.90
N LYS A 485 47.36 25.20 -27.27
CA LYS A 485 48.39 26.06 -26.67
C LYS A 485 48.90 27.09 -27.68
N ILE A 486 47.99 27.85 -28.27
CA ILE A 486 48.29 28.91 -29.24
C ILE A 486 48.07 30.26 -28.54
N GLU A 487 49.01 31.18 -28.69
CA GLU A 487 48.91 32.53 -28.12
C GLU A 487 47.69 33.28 -28.68
N GLY A 488 46.88 33.87 -27.79
CA GLY A 488 45.69 34.64 -28.13
C GLY A 488 44.37 33.87 -28.08
N ILE A 489 44.39 32.54 -27.92
CA ILE A 489 43.17 31.71 -27.85
C ILE A 489 42.51 31.73 -26.45
N GLU A 490 43.18 32.29 -25.44
CA GLU A 490 42.78 32.22 -24.03
C GLU A 490 41.38 32.80 -23.81
N THR A 491 41.05 33.89 -24.51
CA THR A 491 39.74 34.56 -24.41
C THR A 491 38.61 33.65 -24.89
N ILE A 492 38.81 32.92 -25.98
CA ILE A 492 37.86 31.95 -26.54
C ILE A 492 37.70 30.77 -25.58
N VAL A 493 38.81 30.27 -25.01
CA VAL A 493 38.80 29.16 -24.04
C VAL A 493 38.03 29.56 -22.77
N VAL A 494 38.26 30.74 -22.21
CA VAL A 494 37.55 31.25 -21.02
C VAL A 494 36.05 31.41 -21.31
N ARG A 495 35.70 31.89 -22.51
CA ARG A 495 34.29 32.02 -22.92
C ARG A 495 33.60 30.66 -23.01
N TYR A 496 34.26 29.66 -23.61
CA TYR A 496 33.77 28.28 -23.64
C TYR A 496 33.58 27.72 -22.22
N GLN A 497 34.57 27.88 -21.32
CA GLN A 497 34.48 27.41 -19.94
C GLN A 497 33.30 28.06 -19.19
N THR A 498 33.11 29.37 -19.38
CA THR A 498 32.01 30.12 -18.76
C THR A 498 30.65 29.61 -19.27
N MET A 499 30.52 29.40 -20.58
CA MET A 499 29.31 28.83 -21.19
C MET A 499 28.97 27.45 -20.60
N VAL A 500 29.94 26.54 -20.54
CA VAL A 500 29.74 25.20 -19.96
C VAL A 500 29.38 25.29 -18.47
N ALA A 501 30.05 26.15 -17.71
CA ALA A 501 29.76 26.35 -16.29
C ALA A 501 28.33 26.88 -16.06
N THR A 502 27.85 27.81 -16.89
CA THR A 502 26.49 28.34 -16.82
C THR A 502 25.44 27.25 -17.00
N VAL A 503 25.61 26.37 -17.99
CA VAL A 503 24.69 25.24 -18.21
C VAL A 503 24.74 24.25 -17.05
N LYS A 504 25.93 23.89 -16.56
CA LYS A 504 26.09 22.92 -15.47
C LYS A 504 25.64 23.44 -14.10
N LYS A 505 25.51 24.76 -13.94
CA LYS A 505 25.09 25.41 -12.68
C LYS A 505 23.56 25.50 -12.52
N LYS A 506 22.78 25.21 -13.57
CA LYS A 506 21.31 25.24 -13.50
C LYS A 506 20.80 24.28 -12.42
N THR A 507 19.86 24.76 -11.61
CA THR A 507 19.40 24.07 -10.38
C THR A 507 18.06 23.36 -10.55
N TYR A 508 17.32 23.66 -11.61
CA TYR A 508 16.06 22.98 -11.91
C TYR A 508 16.30 21.61 -12.59
N ASP A 509 15.30 20.73 -12.56
CA ASP A 509 15.37 19.43 -13.22
C ASP A 509 15.36 19.60 -14.75
N LEU A 510 16.51 19.36 -15.38
CA LEU A 510 16.69 19.46 -16.84
C LEU A 510 15.84 18.43 -17.60
N LEU A 511 15.47 17.32 -16.96
CA LEU A 511 14.62 16.28 -17.55
C LEU A 511 13.12 16.58 -17.39
N ASP A 512 12.73 17.63 -16.64
CA ASP A 512 11.34 18.04 -16.54
C ASP A 512 10.91 18.83 -17.79
N HIS A 513 10.22 18.14 -18.70
CA HIS A 513 9.68 18.71 -19.94
C HIS A 513 8.62 19.82 -19.69
N ARG A 514 8.13 19.99 -18.46
CA ARG A 514 7.18 21.05 -18.09
C ARG A 514 7.85 22.38 -17.77
N LYS A 515 9.18 22.39 -17.56
CA LYS A 515 9.93 23.60 -17.21
C LYS A 515 10.31 24.39 -18.46
N GLY A 516 9.51 25.40 -18.80
CA GLY A 516 9.78 26.26 -19.97
C GLY A 516 11.10 27.03 -19.89
N GLU A 517 11.63 27.27 -18.68
CA GLU A 517 12.94 27.93 -18.45
C GLU A 517 14.09 27.28 -19.24
N PHE A 518 14.06 25.95 -19.40
CA PHE A 518 15.07 25.26 -20.19
C PHE A 518 15.08 25.70 -21.65
N ASP A 519 13.92 25.93 -22.26
CA ASP A 519 13.87 26.23 -23.69
C ASP A 519 14.51 27.60 -23.96
N THR A 520 14.33 28.56 -23.06
CA THR A 520 15.07 29.82 -23.08
C THR A 520 16.57 29.60 -22.91
N ASP A 521 16.97 28.82 -21.91
CA ASP A 521 18.39 28.52 -21.65
C ASP A 521 19.07 27.77 -22.80
N TYR A 522 18.35 26.89 -23.49
CA TYR A 522 18.84 26.16 -24.66
C TYR A 522 19.09 27.11 -25.83
N GLU A 523 18.17 28.05 -26.11
CA GLU A 523 18.38 29.04 -27.17
C GLU A 523 19.54 29.99 -26.86
N GLU A 524 19.69 30.45 -25.61
CA GLU A 524 20.84 31.24 -25.16
C GLU A 524 22.16 30.47 -25.32
N PHE A 525 22.16 29.17 -25.01
CA PHE A 525 23.31 28.30 -25.23
C PHE A 525 23.65 28.19 -26.71
N LYS A 526 22.67 28.00 -27.61
CA LYS A 526 22.92 27.96 -29.06
C LYS A 526 23.53 29.26 -29.58
N GLN A 527 23.00 30.40 -29.16
CA GLN A 527 23.56 31.71 -29.52
C GLN A 527 25.01 31.87 -29.02
N SER A 528 25.28 31.40 -27.80
CA SER A 528 26.64 31.41 -27.23
C SER A 528 27.61 30.52 -28.01
N VAL A 529 27.15 29.34 -28.47
CA VAL A 529 27.92 28.43 -29.31
C VAL A 529 28.24 29.06 -30.66
N GLU A 530 27.26 29.67 -31.34
CA GLU A 530 27.48 30.32 -32.63
C GLU A 530 28.44 31.51 -32.50
N ALA A 531 28.24 32.37 -31.50
CA ALA A 531 29.16 33.49 -31.25
C ALA A 531 30.60 33.03 -30.93
N LEU A 532 30.76 31.87 -30.29
CA LEU A 532 32.07 31.27 -30.06
C LEU A 532 32.71 30.75 -31.36
N LYS A 533 31.93 30.14 -32.26
CA LYS A 533 32.40 29.70 -33.57
C LYS A 533 32.83 30.86 -34.45
N GLU A 534 32.06 31.95 -34.48
CA GLU A 534 32.42 33.18 -35.19
C GLU A 534 33.74 33.76 -34.69
N GLN A 535 33.94 33.82 -33.38
CA GLN A 535 35.20 34.27 -32.79
C GLN A 535 36.37 33.34 -33.14
N LEU A 536 36.15 32.02 -33.14
CA LEU A 536 37.16 31.07 -33.56
C LEU A 536 37.53 31.25 -35.03
N GLN A 537 36.55 31.49 -35.89
CA GLN A 537 36.77 31.77 -37.31
C GLN A 537 37.58 33.06 -37.50
N LEU A 538 37.18 34.17 -36.88
CA LEU A 538 37.93 35.43 -36.95
C LEU A 538 39.36 35.29 -36.42
N PHE A 539 39.56 34.51 -35.36
CA PHE A 539 40.88 34.21 -34.83
C PHE A 539 41.74 33.47 -35.85
N VAL A 540 41.19 32.43 -36.49
CA VAL A 540 41.88 31.66 -37.54
C VAL A 540 42.20 32.57 -38.74
N ASP A 541 41.24 33.35 -39.22
CA ASP A 541 41.43 34.27 -40.35
C ASP A 541 42.56 35.27 -40.05
N SER A 542 42.57 35.88 -38.86
CA SER A 542 43.63 36.81 -38.45
C SER A 542 45.03 36.17 -38.36
N TRP A 543 45.09 34.86 -38.10
CA TRP A 543 46.33 34.10 -38.08
C TRP A 543 46.85 33.83 -39.48
N PHE A 544 45.98 33.59 -40.45
CA PHE A 544 46.35 33.37 -41.85
C PHE A 544 46.63 34.67 -42.62
N GLU A 545 46.01 35.79 -42.22
CA GLU A 545 46.35 37.13 -42.73
C GLU A 545 47.76 37.57 -42.32
N LYS A 546 48.28 37.05 -41.20
CA LYS A 546 49.68 37.18 -40.82
C LYS A 546 50.55 36.23 -41.64
N SER A 547 50.76 36.51 -42.93
CA SER A 547 51.72 35.74 -43.73
C SER A 547 53.16 35.98 -43.25
N LEU A 548 53.85 34.89 -42.92
CA LEU A 548 55.30 34.69 -42.72
C LEU A 548 56.20 35.89 -43.09
N SER A 549 56.57 36.70 -42.09
CA SER A 549 57.74 37.57 -42.15
C SER A 549 58.90 36.95 -41.37
#